data_AF-A0A844M442-F1
#
_entry.id   AF-A0A844M442-F1
#
_cell.length_a   1.000
_cell.length_b   1.000
_cell.length_c   1.000
_cell.angle_alpha   90.00
_cell.angle_beta   90.00
_cell.angle_gamma   90.00
#
_symmetry.space_group_name_H-M   'P 1'
#
loop_
_entity.id
_entity.type
_entity.pdbx_description
1 polymer ?
#
loop_
_entity_poly.entity_id
_entity_poly.type
_entity_poly.pdbx_seq_one_letter_code
_entity_poly.pdbx_strand_id
1 'polypeptide(L)' 'LRLGAYELLFTDTPSAIVINEAIELAKELANDNSPKFINGVLDALIKAKK' A
#
# COMPACT_ATOMS: atom_id res chain seq x y z
N LEU A 1 -3.40 -2.23 -5.11
CA LEU A 1 -4.29 -1.52 -4.16
C LEU A 1 -5.21 -2.44 -3.37
N ARG A 2 -6.10 -3.24 -3.99
CA ARG A 2 -7.02 -4.12 -3.24
C ARG A 2 -6.29 -5.09 -2.31
N LEU A 3 -5.20 -5.69 -2.78
CA LEU A 3 -4.35 -6.57 -1.97
C LEU A 3 -3.76 -5.85 -0.75
N GLY A 4 -3.04 -4.75 -0.96
CA GLY A 4 -2.47 -3.97 0.15
C GLY A 4 -3.53 -3.44 1.12
N ALA A 5 -4.71 -3.02 0.64
CA ALA A 5 -5.81 -2.63 1.51
C ALA A 5 -6.34 -3.81 2.35
N TYR A 6 -6.46 -5.00 1.75
CA TYR A 6 -6.86 -6.20 2.47
C TYR A 6 -5.86 -6.55 3.57
N GLU A 7 -4.57 -6.58 3.27
CA GLU A 7 -3.53 -6.91 4.25
C GLU A 7 -3.51 -5.90 5.41
N LEU A 8 -3.64 -4.60 5.12
CA LEU A 8 -3.70 -3.56 6.15
C LEU A 8 -4.94 -3.67 7.07
N LEU A 9 -6.05 -4.17 6.56
CA LEU A 9 -7.33 -4.17 7.28
C LEU A 9 -7.62 -5.48 8.00
N PHE A 10 -7.22 -6.61 7.42
CA PHE A 10 -7.70 -7.93 7.83
C PHE A 10 -6.60 -8.92 8.21
N THR A 11 -5.34 -8.47 8.26
CA THR A 11 -4.20 -9.31 8.66
C THR A 11 -3.34 -8.62 9.71
N ASP A 12 -2.43 -9.38 10.32
CA ASP A 12 -1.47 -8.88 11.31
C ASP A 12 -0.15 -8.41 10.68
N THR A 13 -0.07 -8.34 9.35
CA THR A 13 1.14 -7.90 8.64
C THR A 13 1.43 -6.43 8.97
N PRO A 14 2.67 -6.08 9.39
CA PRO A 14 3.04 -4.71 9.68
C PRO A 14 2.80 -3.78 8.49
N SER A 15 2.16 -2.63 8.75
CA SER A 15 1.73 -1.71 7.70
C SER A 15 2.88 -1.18 6.83
N ALA A 16 4.06 -0.99 7.42
CA ALA A 16 5.27 -0.57 6.71
C ALA A 16 5.72 -1.62 5.67
N ILE A 17 5.59 -2.91 5.98
CA ILE A 17 5.93 -4.00 5.06
C ILE A 17 4.93 -4.01 3.90
N VAL A 18 3.63 -3.98 4.19
CA VAL A 18 2.57 -3.98 3.16
C VAL A 18 2.73 -2.80 2.19
N ILE A 19 3.04 -1.61 2.71
CA ILE A 19 3.27 -0.43 1.88
C ILE A 19 4.52 -0.58 1.02
N ASN A 20 5.63 -1.07 1.60
CA ASN A 20 6.87 -1.28 0.87
C ASN A 20 6.67 -2.24 -0.32
N GLU A 21 6.07 -3.41 -0.08
CA GLU A 21 5.82 -4.40 -1.14
C GLU A 21 4.86 -3.87 -2.20
N ALA A 22 3.83 -3.12 -1.79
CA ALA A 22 2.92 -2.49 -2.74
C ALA A 22 3.61 -1.42 -3.61
N ILE A 23 4.64 -0.74 -3.11
CA ILE A 23 5.45 0.23 -3.85
C ILE A 23 6.40 -0.48 -4.82
N GLU A 24 7.09 -1.53 -4.39
CA GLU A 24 7.99 -2.30 -5.26
C GLU A 24 7.23 -2.93 -6.43
N LEU A 25 6.08 -3.56 -6.18
CA LEU A 25 5.21 -4.07 -7.23
C LEU A 25 4.75 -2.97 -8.21
N ALA A 26 4.54 -1.74 -7.72
CA ALA A 26 4.15 -0.62 -8.57
C ALA A 26 5.28 -0.18 -9.51
N LYS A 27 6.53 -0.27 -9.06
CA LYS A 27 7.70 0.03 -9.89
C LYS A 27 7.88 -1.00 -10.99
N GLU A 28 7.60 -2.28 -10.70
CA GLU A 28 7.76 -3.36 -11.68
C GLU A 28 6.60 -3.45 -12.68
N LEU A 29 5.38 -3.17 -12.24
CA LEU A 29 4.17 -3.50 -12.99
C LEU A 29 3.39 -2.28 -13.51
N ALA A 30 3.81 -1.07 -13.15
CA ALA A 30 3.09 0.16 -13.51
C ALA A 30 4.03 1.27 -13.98
N ASN A 31 3.53 2.51 -13.97
CA ASN A 31 4.27 3.69 -14.45
C ASN A 31 4.92 4.47 -13.29
N ASP A 32 5.83 5.38 -13.62
CA ASP A 32 6.65 6.14 -12.66
C ASP A 32 5.85 6.91 -11.59
N ASN A 33 4.59 7.25 -11.88
CA ASN A 33 3.71 7.96 -10.94
C ASN A 33 2.97 7.03 -9.96
N SER A 34 2.90 5.73 -10.27
CA SER A 34 2.15 4.75 -9.49
C SER A 34 2.71 4.52 -8.07
N PRO A 35 4.03 4.42 -7.84
CA PRO A 35 4.60 4.25 -6.50
C PRO A 35 4.13 5.32 -5.50
N LYS A 36 4.21 6.60 -5.91
CA LYS A 36 3.82 7.74 -5.08
C LYS A 36 2.32 7.77 -4.80
N PHE A 37 1.51 7.45 -5.81
CA PHE A 37 0.07 7.35 -5.67
C PHE A 37 -0.34 6.25 -4.69
N ILE A 38 0.23 5.06 -4.83
CA ILE A 38 -0.08 3.92 -3.95
C ILE A 38 0.32 4.21 -2.51
N ASN A 39 1.51 4.77 -2.28
CA ASN A 39 1.93 5.17 -0.94
C ASN A 39 0.91 6.14 -0.29
N GLY A 40 0.50 7.19 -1.01
CA GLY A 40 -0.48 8.16 -0.52
C GLY A 40 -1.84 7.55 -0.18
N VAL A 41 -2.35 6.64 -1.01
CA VAL A 41 -3.64 5.96 -0.77
C VAL A 41 -3.57 5.02 0.43
N LEU A 42 -2.51 4.21 0.55
CA LEU A 42 -2.36 3.28 1.66
C LEU A 42 -2.10 3.99 3.00
N ASP A 43 -1.32 5.08 2.99
CA ASP A 43 -1.14 5.95 4.16
C ASP A 43 -2.45 6.57 4.64
N ALA A 44 -3.29 7.04 3.70
CA ALA A 44 -4.61 7.58 4.03
C ALA A 44 -5.54 6.50 4.64
N LEU A 45 -5.48 5.28 4.12
CA LEU A 45 -6.26 4.15 4.65
C LEU A 45 -5.87 3.80 6.10
N ILE A 46 -4.58 3.79 6.42
CA ILE A 46 -4.11 3.56 7.79
C ILE A 46 -4.60 4.66 8.74
N LYS A 47 -4.57 5.92 8.30
CA LYS A 47 -5.09 7.05 9.09
C LYS A 47 -6.60 6.94 9.33
N ALA A 48 -7.35 6.45 8.35
CA ALA A 48 -8.79 6.27 8.47
C ALA A 48 -9.20 5.05 9.34
N LYS A 49 -8.30 4.07 9.52
CA LYS A 49 -8.52 2.92 10.41
C LYS A 49 -8.40 3.29 11.91
N LYS A 50 -7.61 4.31 12.23
CA LYS A 50 -7.44 4.82 13.61
C LYS A 50 -8.66 5.61 14.05
#